data_AF-A0A8J3KAC6-F1
#
_entry.id   AF-A0A8J3KAC6-F1
#
_cell.length_a   1.000
_cell.length_b   1.000
_cell.length_c   1.000
_cell.angle_alpha   90.00
_cell.angle_beta   90.00
_cell.angle_gamma   90.00
#
_symmetry.space_group_name_H-M   'P 1'
#
loop_
_entity.id
_entity.type
_entity.pdbx_description
1 polymer ?
#
loop_
_entity_poly.entity_id
_entity_poly.type
_entity_poly.pdbx_seq_one_letter_code
_entity_poly.pdbx_strand_id
1 'polypeptide(L)'
;MTSVCTYDWNPLTTAPLNSQLAGVLAGLVFAGMIVLISVQPEPSHLPSGVEPGRRTEALVLLVGSFLALLMASFLFGVAAGDTVCVRGRTMLLSAGGLLALGVLSMFGGLCWLIDQYDHESRRATRVTLFATYFVGFIVIFYLSTTVGDYVDDVGRELSGQLPAWLPTIINYYYLPILEGITALLLLRSLIHQYVKRPRTETSEITVLATAYIYVLGVMVAGLIAVQTTKFDADKPITLGYFTFATLTSIGAPAVALMMQLFALPTGRSASTARHRPDDAAAHPREQ
;
A
#
# COMPACT_ATOMS: atom_id res chain seq x y z
N MET A 1 30.99 -4.14 23.21
CA MET A 1 30.05 -3.62 24.22
C MET A 1 28.69 -3.52 23.54
N THR A 2 27.71 -4.32 23.96
CA THR A 2 26.32 -4.21 23.46
C THR A 2 25.69 -2.99 24.12
N SER A 3 25.61 -1.85 23.41
CA SER A 3 24.81 -0.73 23.88
C SER A 3 23.35 -1.20 23.93
N VAL A 4 22.83 -1.32 25.14
CA VAL A 4 21.40 -1.56 25.36
C VAL A 4 20.67 -0.33 24.79
N CYS A 5 19.59 -0.53 24.04
CA CYS A 5 18.81 0.57 23.47
C CYS A 5 18.08 1.31 24.61
N THR A 6 18.76 2.25 25.26
CA THR A 6 18.21 3.04 26.36
C THR A 6 17.62 4.34 25.82
N TYR A 7 16.41 4.25 25.27
CA TYR A 7 15.56 5.40 24.92
C TYR A 7 14.22 5.22 25.62
N ASP A 8 13.53 6.33 25.93
CA ASP A 8 12.23 6.32 26.62
C ASP A 8 11.16 5.48 25.89
N TRP A 9 11.28 5.35 24.56
CA TRP A 9 10.50 4.44 23.75
C TRP A 9 11.41 3.53 22.91
N ASN A 10 11.27 2.21 23.11
CA ASN A 10 12.04 1.22 22.37
C ASN A 10 11.15 0.48 21.34
N PRO A 11 11.28 0.77 20.04
CA PRO A 11 10.46 0.15 19.00
C PRO A 11 10.64 -1.38 18.90
N LEU A 12 11.75 -1.92 19.40
CA LEU A 12 11.97 -3.38 19.44
C LEU A 12 11.00 -4.07 20.38
N THR A 13 10.52 -3.38 21.42
CA THR A 13 9.58 -3.96 22.39
C THR A 13 8.18 -4.14 21.82
N THR A 14 7.79 -3.33 20.84
CA THR A 14 6.49 -3.42 20.16
C THR A 14 6.53 -4.34 18.94
N ALA A 15 7.72 -4.72 18.47
CA ALA A 15 7.91 -5.58 17.30
C ALA A 15 7.14 -6.93 17.38
N PRO A 16 7.11 -7.67 18.50
CA PRO A 16 6.31 -8.89 18.60
C PRO A 16 4.80 -8.65 18.37
N LEU A 17 4.25 -7.58 18.94
CA LEU A 17 2.84 -7.23 18.79
C LEU A 17 2.52 -6.85 17.34
N ASN A 18 3.38 -6.07 16.70
CA ASN A 18 3.24 -5.71 15.29
C ASN A 18 3.36 -6.93 14.37
N SER A 19 4.24 -7.88 14.70
CA SER A 19 4.36 -9.15 13.98
C SER A 19 3.05 -9.95 14.01
N GLN A 20 2.43 -10.06 15.19
CA GLN A 20 1.16 -10.76 15.38
C GLN A 20 0.03 -10.06 14.63
N LEU A 21 -0.07 -8.73 14.76
CA LEU A 21 -1.07 -7.93 14.05
C LEU A 21 -0.97 -8.14 12.53
N ALA A 22 0.24 -8.04 11.97
CA ALA A 22 0.49 -8.27 10.55
C ALA A 22 0.07 -9.68 10.12
N GLY A 23 0.36 -10.70 10.94
CA GLY A 23 -0.04 -12.08 10.69
C GLY A 23 -1.56 -12.28 10.70
N VAL A 24 -2.28 -11.67 11.65
CA VAL A 24 -3.75 -11.72 11.72
C VAL A 24 -4.37 -11.05 10.49
N LEU A 25 -3.87 -9.88 10.10
CA LEU A 25 -4.33 -9.18 8.90
C LEU A 25 -4.06 -10.01 7.64
N ALA A 26 -2.89 -10.66 7.53
CA ALA A 26 -2.58 -11.56 6.43
C ALA A 26 -3.57 -12.74 6.38
N GLY A 27 -3.89 -13.35 7.52
CA GLY A 27 -4.89 -14.41 7.61
C GLY A 27 -6.29 -13.97 7.16
N LEU A 28 -6.69 -12.74 7.51
CA LEU A 28 -7.96 -12.16 7.08
C LEU A 28 -7.99 -11.89 5.57
N VAL A 29 -6.90 -11.35 5.01
CA VAL A 29 -6.75 -11.17 3.56
C VAL A 29 -6.84 -12.52 2.85
N PHE A 30 -6.17 -13.56 3.39
CA PHE A 30 -6.24 -14.92 2.86
C PHE A 30 -7.67 -15.46 2.85
N ALA A 31 -8.41 -15.31 3.94
CA ALA A 31 -9.83 -15.68 3.98
C ALA A 31 -10.65 -14.93 2.91
N GLY A 32 -10.41 -13.63 2.73
CA GLY A 32 -11.04 -12.82 1.68
C GLY A 32 -10.73 -13.32 0.27
N MET A 33 -9.49 -13.76 0.00
CA MET A 33 -9.12 -14.38 -1.28
C MET A 33 -9.89 -15.68 -1.52
N ILE A 34 -9.99 -16.55 -0.51
CA ILE A 34 -10.76 -17.80 -0.62
C ILE A 34 -12.22 -17.51 -0.92
N VAL A 35 -12.86 -16.58 -0.21
CA VAL A 35 -14.25 -16.17 -0.49
C VAL A 35 -14.37 -15.67 -1.93
N LEU A 36 -13.46 -14.79 -2.38
CA LEU A 36 -13.48 -14.28 -3.73
C LEU A 36 -13.26 -15.38 -4.78
N ILE A 37 -12.57 -16.48 -4.50
CA ILE A 37 -12.38 -17.61 -5.43
C ILE A 37 -13.58 -18.58 -5.38
N SER A 38 -14.10 -18.86 -4.19
CA SER A 38 -15.19 -19.82 -3.97
C SER A 38 -16.53 -19.33 -4.50
N VAL A 39 -16.80 -18.02 -4.48
CA VAL A 39 -18.01 -17.46 -5.07
C VAL A 39 -17.84 -17.41 -6.59
N GLN A 40 -18.25 -18.47 -7.28
CA GLN A 40 -18.43 -18.44 -8.73
C GLN A 40 -19.78 -17.78 -9.01
N PRO A 41 -19.82 -16.62 -9.71
CA PRO A 41 -21.09 -16.06 -10.12
C PRO A 41 -21.78 -17.02 -11.07
N GLU A 42 -23.04 -17.35 -10.81
CA GLU A 42 -23.83 -18.18 -11.71
C GLU A 42 -23.90 -17.51 -13.09
N PRO A 43 -23.52 -18.21 -14.17
CA PRO A 43 -23.46 -17.64 -15.51
C PRO A 43 -24.83 -17.14 -16.03
N SER A 44 -25.93 -17.61 -15.43
CA SER A 44 -27.32 -17.29 -15.78
C SER A 44 -27.81 -15.93 -15.25
N HIS A 45 -27.10 -15.28 -14.33
CA HIS A 45 -27.54 -14.01 -13.73
C HIS A 45 -26.56 -12.85 -13.91
N LEU A 46 -25.49 -13.04 -14.69
CA LEU A 46 -24.63 -11.94 -15.08
C LEU A 46 -25.38 -11.05 -16.09
N PRO A 47 -25.73 -9.79 -15.74
CA PRO A 47 -26.26 -8.87 -16.72
C PRO A 47 -25.24 -8.76 -17.86
N SER A 48 -25.71 -8.98 -19.08
CA SER A 48 -24.93 -8.91 -20.31
C SER A 48 -24.14 -7.59 -20.38
N GLY A 49 -22.84 -7.67 -20.08
CA GLY A 49 -21.94 -6.51 -20.07
C GLY A 49 -20.98 -6.39 -18.88
N VAL A 50 -21.03 -7.27 -17.88
CA VAL A 50 -20.00 -7.30 -16.82
C VAL A 50 -18.73 -7.98 -17.35
N GLU A 51 -17.68 -7.20 -17.57
CA GLU A 51 -16.40 -7.70 -18.06
C GLU A 51 -15.67 -8.55 -16.98
N PRO A 52 -15.16 -9.74 -17.34
CA PRO A 52 -14.50 -10.65 -16.40
C PRO A 52 -13.17 -10.13 -15.80
N GLY A 53 -12.64 -9.00 -16.29
CA GLY A 53 -11.33 -8.47 -15.89
C GLY A 53 -11.23 -7.99 -14.44
N ARG A 54 -12.31 -7.42 -13.88
CA ARG A 54 -12.26 -6.73 -12.57
C ARG A 54 -11.96 -7.66 -11.39
N ARG A 55 -12.37 -8.93 -11.44
CA ARG A 55 -12.14 -9.90 -10.35
C ARG A 55 -10.66 -10.23 -10.20
N THR A 56 -9.94 -10.29 -11.32
CA THR A 56 -8.49 -10.49 -11.36
C THR A 56 -7.76 -9.34 -10.67
N GLU A 57 -8.21 -8.10 -10.84
CA GLU A 57 -7.58 -6.92 -10.22
C GLU A 57 -7.69 -6.95 -8.69
N ALA A 58 -8.90 -7.21 -8.17
CA ALA A 58 -9.11 -7.36 -6.73
C ALA A 58 -8.25 -8.50 -6.16
N LEU A 59 -8.17 -9.63 -6.86
CA LEU A 59 -7.35 -10.77 -6.44
C LEU A 59 -5.86 -10.41 -6.42
N VAL A 60 -5.33 -9.72 -7.44
CA VAL A 60 -3.91 -9.33 -7.47
C VAL A 60 -3.58 -8.37 -6.33
N LEU A 61 -4.46 -7.42 -6.00
CA LEU A 61 -4.28 -6.54 -4.84
C LEU A 61 -4.27 -7.32 -3.51
N LEU A 62 -5.18 -8.29 -3.35
CA LEU A 62 -5.24 -9.10 -2.14
C LEU A 62 -4.04 -10.04 -2.01
N VAL A 63 -3.56 -10.65 -3.10
CA VAL A 63 -2.34 -11.48 -3.08
C VAL A 63 -1.12 -10.62 -2.72
N GLY A 64 -1.00 -9.43 -3.31
CA GLY A 64 0.08 -8.49 -2.98
C GLY A 64 0.04 -8.04 -1.53
N SER A 65 -1.16 -7.75 -1.02
CA SER A 65 -1.40 -7.44 0.38
C SER A 65 -0.97 -8.59 1.30
N PHE A 66 -1.39 -9.82 1.00
CA PHE A 66 -1.05 -11.01 1.76
C PHE A 66 0.46 -11.21 1.88
N LEU A 67 1.19 -11.13 0.76
CA LEU A 67 2.64 -11.28 0.76
C LEU A 67 3.34 -10.15 1.53
N ALA A 68 2.89 -8.90 1.36
CA ALA A 68 3.45 -7.77 2.09
C ALA A 68 3.24 -7.90 3.61
N LEU A 69 2.05 -8.29 4.05
CA LEU A 69 1.72 -8.49 5.46
C LEU A 69 2.45 -9.68 6.07
N LEU A 70 2.58 -10.80 5.34
CA LEU A 70 3.33 -11.97 5.78
C LEU A 70 4.82 -11.63 5.96
N MET A 71 5.39 -10.87 5.03
CA MET A 71 6.77 -10.40 5.13
C MET A 71 6.97 -9.37 6.22
N ALA A 72 6.03 -8.45 6.41
CA ALA A 72 6.05 -7.54 7.55
C ALA A 72 6.04 -8.33 8.86
N SER A 73 5.15 -9.32 9.00
CA SER A 73 5.07 -10.20 10.17
C SER A 73 6.40 -10.89 10.45
N PHE A 74 7.02 -11.47 9.41
CA PHE A 74 8.34 -12.10 9.52
C PHE A 74 9.43 -11.12 9.96
N LEU A 75 9.54 -9.95 9.31
CA LEU A 75 10.57 -8.96 9.63
C LEU A 75 10.40 -8.37 11.03
N PHE A 76 9.16 -8.12 11.47
CA PHE A 76 8.89 -7.72 12.85
C PHE A 76 9.33 -8.80 13.85
N GLY A 77 9.10 -10.08 13.52
CA GLY A 77 9.56 -11.21 14.34
C GLY A 77 11.07 -11.31 14.43
N VAL A 78 11.79 -11.12 13.31
CA VAL A 78 13.26 -11.11 13.28
C VAL A 78 13.80 -9.91 14.06
N ALA A 79 13.23 -8.73 13.85
CA ALA A 79 13.65 -7.51 14.54
C ALA A 79 13.47 -7.62 16.06
N ALA A 80 12.41 -8.27 16.54
CA ALA A 80 12.18 -8.47 17.98
C ALA A 80 13.29 -9.27 18.67
N GLY A 81 13.99 -10.14 17.94
CA GLY A 81 15.13 -10.92 18.45
C GLY A 81 16.48 -10.24 18.27
N ASP A 82 16.53 -9.02 17.71
CA ASP A 82 17.78 -8.35 17.40
C ASP A 82 18.38 -7.70 18.65
N THR A 83 19.69 -7.91 18.84
CA THR A 83 20.47 -7.32 19.94
C THR A 83 21.19 -6.03 19.52
N VAL A 84 21.25 -5.74 18.22
CA VAL A 84 21.92 -4.54 17.68
C VAL A 84 20.86 -3.48 17.34
N CYS A 85 20.80 -2.41 18.13
CA CYS A 85 19.73 -1.39 18.05
C CYS A 85 19.54 -0.80 16.65
N VAL A 86 20.63 -0.38 16.00
CA VAL A 86 20.57 0.25 14.67
C VAL A 86 20.00 -0.72 13.64
N ARG A 87 20.50 -1.96 13.64
CA ARG A 87 20.04 -3.01 12.72
C ARG A 87 18.55 -3.31 12.92
N GLY A 88 18.15 -3.51 14.16
CA GLY A 88 16.76 -3.75 14.52
C GLY A 88 15.85 -2.60 14.09
N ARG A 89 16.26 -1.35 14.32
CA ARG A 89 15.50 -0.16 13.88
C ARG A 89 15.35 -0.06 12.37
N THR A 90 16.42 -0.32 11.60
CA THR A 90 16.33 -0.31 10.13
C THR A 90 15.40 -1.43 9.64
N MET A 91 15.44 -2.61 10.25
CA MET A 91 14.51 -3.70 9.91
C MET A 91 13.06 -3.32 10.22
N LEU A 92 12.81 -2.66 11.37
CA LEU A 92 11.47 -2.19 11.75
C LEU A 92 10.94 -1.12 10.80
N LEU A 93 11.80 -0.23 10.30
CA LEU A 93 11.41 0.77 9.31
C LEU A 93 10.88 0.10 8.02
N SER A 94 11.61 -0.89 7.51
CA SER A 94 11.20 -1.65 6.32
C SER A 94 9.97 -2.51 6.59
N ALA A 95 9.88 -3.16 7.76
CA ALA A 95 8.70 -3.93 8.16
C ALA A 95 7.45 -3.03 8.27
N GLY A 96 7.59 -1.83 8.82
CA GLY A 96 6.54 -0.82 8.89
C GLY A 96 6.06 -0.37 7.51
N GLY A 97 6.97 -0.14 6.57
CA GLY A 97 6.65 0.16 5.18
C GLY A 97 5.85 -0.95 4.49
N LEU A 98 6.24 -2.22 4.70
CA LEU A 98 5.51 -3.38 4.17
C LEU A 98 4.14 -3.57 4.82
N LEU A 99 4.03 -3.34 6.13
CA LEU A 99 2.75 -3.38 6.85
C LEU A 99 1.79 -2.32 6.29
N ALA A 100 2.26 -1.08 6.15
CA ALA A 100 1.55 0.03 5.55
C ALA A 100 1.04 -0.33 4.14
N LEU A 101 1.93 -0.77 3.26
CA LEU A 101 1.59 -1.21 1.91
C LEU A 101 0.56 -2.35 1.89
N GLY A 102 0.75 -3.34 2.77
CA GLY A 102 -0.14 -4.48 2.91
C GLY A 102 -1.55 -4.06 3.30
N VAL A 103 -1.67 -3.20 4.31
CA VAL A 103 -2.96 -2.66 4.77
C VAL A 103 -3.66 -1.86 3.67
N LEU A 104 -2.94 -0.98 2.98
CA LEU A 104 -3.52 -0.18 1.88
C LEU A 104 -4.03 -1.05 0.74
N SER A 105 -3.23 -2.04 0.36
CA SER A 105 -3.58 -3.00 -0.70
C SER A 105 -4.78 -3.85 -0.31
N MET A 106 -4.92 -4.21 0.98
CA MET A 106 -6.08 -4.92 1.51
C MET A 106 -7.35 -4.08 1.35
N PHE A 107 -7.35 -2.83 1.82
CA PHE A 107 -8.52 -1.96 1.70
C PHE A 107 -8.84 -1.62 0.24
N GLY A 108 -7.82 -1.42 -0.61
CA GLY A 108 -8.00 -1.26 -2.05
C GLY A 108 -8.66 -2.49 -2.68
N GLY A 109 -8.17 -3.70 -2.37
CA GLY A 109 -8.77 -4.96 -2.84
C GLY A 109 -10.22 -5.14 -2.38
N LEU A 110 -10.53 -4.78 -1.12
CA LEU A 110 -11.89 -4.81 -0.59
C LEU A 110 -12.82 -3.79 -1.26
N CYS A 111 -12.33 -2.59 -1.57
CA CYS A 111 -13.09 -1.61 -2.35
C CYS A 111 -13.50 -2.16 -3.71
N TRP A 112 -12.57 -2.79 -4.42
CA TRP A 112 -12.83 -3.42 -5.71
C TRP A 112 -13.76 -4.62 -5.61
N LEU A 113 -13.64 -5.42 -4.56
CA LEU A 113 -14.55 -6.52 -4.26
C LEU A 113 -15.98 -5.99 -4.07
N ILE A 114 -16.16 -4.98 -3.20
CA ILE A 114 -17.48 -4.44 -2.88
C ILE A 114 -18.11 -3.73 -4.08
N ASP A 115 -17.33 -3.04 -4.91
CA ASP A 115 -17.84 -2.45 -6.16
C ASP A 115 -18.43 -3.51 -7.11
N GLN A 116 -17.92 -4.75 -7.08
CA GLN A 116 -18.46 -5.85 -7.89
C GLN A 116 -19.72 -6.46 -7.31
N TYR A 117 -19.85 -6.56 -5.98
CA TYR A 117 -21.03 -7.18 -5.37
C TYR A 117 -22.18 -6.20 -5.15
N ASP A 118 -21.89 -4.91 -4.94
CA ASP A 118 -22.90 -3.92 -4.58
C ASP A 118 -23.37 -3.11 -5.79
N HIS A 119 -24.06 -3.78 -6.73
CA HIS A 119 -24.61 -3.15 -7.93
C HIS A 119 -25.79 -2.20 -7.63
N GLU A 120 -26.51 -2.41 -6.53
CA GLU A 120 -27.71 -1.63 -6.20
C GLU A 120 -27.44 -0.51 -5.18
N SER A 121 -26.52 -0.71 -4.23
CA SER A 121 -26.25 0.23 -3.15
C SER A 121 -24.91 0.96 -3.37
N ARG A 122 -24.97 2.18 -3.90
CA ARG A 122 -23.78 3.07 -3.96
C ARG A 122 -23.29 3.54 -2.57
N ARG A 123 -23.82 2.98 -1.48
CA ARG A 123 -23.48 3.37 -0.11
C ARG A 123 -22.27 2.59 0.38
N ALA A 124 -22.21 1.27 0.17
CA ALA A 124 -21.08 0.48 0.66
C ALA A 124 -19.76 0.89 0.00
N THR A 125 -19.75 1.08 -1.33
CA THR A 125 -18.57 1.55 -2.07
C THR A 125 -18.08 2.91 -1.58
N ARG A 126 -18.98 3.84 -1.22
CA ARG A 126 -18.58 5.15 -0.68
C ARG A 126 -17.95 5.03 0.70
N VAL A 127 -18.50 4.18 1.55
CA VAL A 127 -17.96 3.94 2.90
C VAL A 127 -16.59 3.29 2.82
N THR A 128 -16.39 2.31 1.95
CA THR A 128 -15.08 1.65 1.80
C THR A 128 -14.04 2.53 1.13
N LEU A 129 -14.43 3.35 0.15
CA LEU A 129 -13.54 4.38 -0.39
C LEU A 129 -13.11 5.36 0.70
N PHE A 130 -14.06 5.88 1.49
CA PHE A 130 -13.74 6.77 2.60
C PHE A 130 -12.78 6.11 3.61
N ALA A 131 -13.05 4.86 4.00
CA ALA A 131 -12.18 4.10 4.88
C ALA A 131 -10.77 3.92 4.28
N THR A 132 -10.67 3.62 2.98
CA THR A 132 -9.38 3.48 2.28
C THR A 132 -8.59 4.79 2.29
N TYR A 133 -9.24 5.92 2.01
CA TYR A 133 -8.58 7.24 2.07
C TYR A 133 -8.15 7.59 3.49
N PHE A 134 -8.99 7.31 4.48
CA PHE A 134 -8.69 7.59 5.88
C PHE A 134 -7.51 6.75 6.39
N VAL A 135 -7.50 5.45 6.07
CA VAL A 135 -6.36 4.56 6.36
C VAL A 135 -5.11 5.01 5.61
N GLY A 136 -5.24 5.42 4.35
CA GLY A 136 -4.19 6.07 3.56
C GLY A 136 -3.53 7.23 4.28
N PHE A 137 -4.34 8.15 4.79
CA PHE A 137 -3.88 9.30 5.54
C PHE A 137 -3.12 8.90 6.82
N ILE A 138 -3.69 7.98 7.62
CA ILE A 138 -3.05 7.48 8.85
C ILE A 138 -1.71 6.83 8.53
N VAL A 139 -1.65 6.00 7.49
CA VAL A 139 -0.43 5.30 7.07
C VAL A 139 0.67 6.29 6.68
N ILE A 140 0.34 7.31 5.87
CA ILE A 140 1.31 8.34 5.48
C ILE A 140 1.83 9.07 6.71
N PHE A 141 0.92 9.52 7.59
CA PHE A 141 1.27 10.22 8.80
C PHE A 141 2.19 9.39 9.72
N TYR A 142 1.87 8.10 9.88
CA TYR A 142 2.68 7.17 10.68
C TYR A 142 4.05 6.90 10.06
N LEU A 143 4.14 6.71 8.74
CA LEU A 143 5.42 6.54 8.06
C LEU A 143 6.28 7.81 8.16
N SER A 144 5.69 8.99 8.00
CA SER A 144 6.41 10.26 8.13
C SER A 144 6.99 10.47 9.52
N THR A 145 6.22 10.20 10.58
CA THR A 145 6.69 10.30 11.97
C THR A 145 7.76 9.26 12.29
N THR A 146 7.53 7.99 11.91
CA THR A 146 8.50 6.90 12.11
C THR A 146 9.86 7.22 11.48
N VAL A 147 9.85 7.84 10.30
CA VAL A 147 11.12 8.15 9.64
C VAL A 147 11.80 9.36 10.27
N GLY A 148 11.04 10.39 10.66
CA GLY A 148 11.61 11.52 11.41
C GLY A 148 12.38 11.02 12.63
N ASP A 149 11.73 10.18 13.43
CA ASP A 149 12.35 9.56 14.62
C ASP A 149 13.56 8.72 14.25
N TYR A 150 13.47 7.90 13.20
CA TYR A 150 14.58 7.06 12.73
C TYR A 150 15.79 7.90 12.30
N VAL A 151 15.58 9.01 11.60
CA VAL A 151 16.67 9.85 11.12
C VAL A 151 17.28 10.66 12.25
N ASP A 152 16.49 11.16 13.18
CA ASP A 152 17.02 11.85 14.36
C ASP A 152 17.88 10.91 15.21
N ASP A 153 17.43 9.68 15.41
CA ASP A 153 18.12 8.70 16.21
C ASP A 153 19.39 8.17 15.52
N VAL A 154 19.27 7.65 14.29
CA VAL A 154 20.42 7.11 13.55
C VAL A 154 21.35 8.23 13.12
N GLY A 155 20.80 9.42 12.84
CA GLY A 155 21.57 10.60 12.48
C GLY A 155 22.47 11.08 13.59
N ARG A 156 22.03 11.04 14.85
CA ARG A 156 22.88 11.34 16.01
C ARG A 156 24.03 10.34 16.14
N GLU A 157 23.74 9.05 15.99
CA GLU A 157 24.74 7.99 16.10
C GLU A 157 25.77 8.03 14.95
N LEU A 158 25.35 8.38 13.73
CA LEU A 158 26.22 8.50 12.56
C LEU A 158 26.66 9.95 12.26
N SER A 159 26.46 10.88 13.19
CA SER A 159 26.67 12.33 12.96
C SER A 159 28.07 12.69 12.46
N GLY A 160 29.09 11.87 12.76
CA GLY A 160 30.45 12.05 12.25
C GLY A 160 30.70 11.53 10.82
N GLN A 161 29.79 10.75 10.24
CA GLN A 161 29.95 10.08 8.94
C GLN A 161 28.90 10.50 7.90
N LEU A 162 27.81 11.13 8.33
CA LEU A 162 26.73 11.52 7.42
C LEU A 162 27.08 12.80 6.65
N PRO A 163 26.81 12.84 5.33
CA PRO A 163 26.92 14.08 4.57
C PRO A 163 25.97 15.14 5.14
N ALA A 164 26.46 16.37 5.32
CA ALA A 164 25.68 17.47 5.92
C ALA A 164 24.38 17.83 5.15
N TRP A 165 24.26 17.41 3.88
CA TRP A 165 23.05 17.63 3.09
C TRP A 165 21.92 16.63 3.40
N LEU A 166 22.24 15.45 3.94
CA LEU A 166 21.28 14.37 4.11
C LEU A 166 20.14 14.72 5.08
N PRO A 167 20.41 15.30 6.28
CA PRO A 167 19.34 15.70 7.19
C PRO A 167 18.44 16.79 6.59
N THR A 168 19.03 17.68 5.78
CA THR A 168 18.30 18.75 5.09
C THR A 168 17.36 18.18 4.05
N ILE A 169 17.82 17.25 3.19
CA ILE A 169 16.96 16.59 2.20
C ILE A 169 15.84 15.84 2.91
N ILE A 170 16.17 15.13 3.98
CA ILE A 170 15.23 14.43 4.83
C ILE A 170 14.16 15.40 5.35
N ASN A 171 14.52 16.41 6.14
CA ASN A 171 13.54 17.37 6.69
C ASN A 171 12.73 18.10 5.62
N TYR A 172 13.35 18.47 4.50
CA TYR A 172 12.65 19.08 3.37
C TYR A 172 11.83 18.10 2.55
N TYR A 173 12.02 16.78 2.65
CA TYR A 173 11.19 15.81 1.95
C TYR A 173 9.92 15.47 2.74
N TYR A 174 9.97 15.38 4.08
CA TYR A 174 8.80 14.92 4.87
C TYR A 174 7.62 15.89 4.80
N LEU A 175 7.86 17.18 5.02
CA LEU A 175 6.81 18.19 5.07
C LEU A 175 6.05 18.33 3.74
N PRO A 176 6.70 18.53 2.58
CA PRO A 176 6.00 18.66 1.31
C PRO A 176 5.49 17.33 0.76
N ILE A 177 5.99 16.17 1.18
CA ILE A 177 5.33 14.90 0.87
C ILE A 177 4.03 14.77 1.65
N LEU A 178 4.03 15.11 2.94
CA LEU A 178 2.82 15.07 3.75
C LEU A 178 1.78 16.07 3.22
N GLU A 179 2.17 17.33 3.06
CA GLU A 179 1.33 18.40 2.51
C GLU A 179 0.95 18.14 1.06
N GLY A 180 1.88 17.67 0.24
CA GLY A 180 1.64 17.37 -1.17
C GLY A 180 0.69 16.20 -1.35
N ILE A 181 0.85 15.11 -0.59
CA ILE A 181 -0.07 13.98 -0.69
C ILE A 181 -1.43 14.33 -0.08
N THR A 182 -1.50 15.05 1.04
CA THR A 182 -2.80 15.53 1.58
C THR A 182 -3.48 16.50 0.64
N ALA A 183 -2.76 17.50 0.11
CA ALA A 183 -3.29 18.42 -0.87
C ALA A 183 -3.72 17.68 -2.13
N LEU A 184 -2.98 16.68 -2.60
CA LEU A 184 -3.33 15.91 -3.79
C LEU A 184 -4.51 14.96 -3.54
N LEU A 185 -4.62 14.39 -2.34
CA LEU A 185 -5.79 13.63 -1.89
C LEU A 185 -7.05 14.51 -1.84
N LEU A 186 -6.94 15.69 -1.24
CA LEU A 186 -8.03 16.67 -1.15
C LEU A 186 -8.39 17.22 -2.53
N LEU A 187 -7.40 17.69 -3.27
CA LEU A 187 -7.55 18.21 -4.63
C LEU A 187 -8.17 17.15 -5.53
N ARG A 188 -7.76 15.90 -5.41
CA ARG A 188 -8.40 14.82 -6.14
C ARG A 188 -9.84 14.61 -5.70
N SER A 189 -10.14 14.60 -4.40
CA SER A 189 -11.53 14.49 -3.94
C SER A 189 -12.43 15.59 -4.54
N LEU A 190 -11.87 16.77 -4.76
CA LEU A 190 -12.53 17.93 -5.37
C LEU A 190 -12.60 17.83 -6.90
N ILE A 191 -11.47 17.62 -7.59
CA ILE A 191 -11.38 17.48 -9.06
C ILE A 191 -12.22 16.30 -9.54
N HIS A 192 -12.33 15.25 -8.74
CA HIS A 192 -13.16 14.10 -9.06
C HIS A 192 -14.65 14.46 -9.17
N GLN A 193 -15.11 15.53 -8.53
CA GLN A 193 -16.45 16.05 -8.76
C GLN A 193 -16.61 16.70 -10.14
N TYR A 194 -15.54 17.23 -10.73
CA TYR A 194 -15.58 18.10 -11.91
C TYR A 194 -15.13 17.44 -13.23
N VAL A 195 -14.16 16.52 -13.23
CA VAL A 195 -13.56 16.03 -14.49
C VAL A 195 -14.01 14.60 -14.82
N LYS A 196 -14.81 14.46 -15.89
CA LYS A 196 -15.10 13.17 -16.54
C LYS A 196 -13.92 12.78 -17.43
N ARG A 197 -12.99 11.95 -16.94
CA ARG A 197 -11.91 11.40 -17.77
C ARG A 197 -12.36 10.09 -18.45
N PRO A 198 -12.21 9.93 -19.78
CA PRO A 198 -12.44 8.66 -20.45
C PRO A 198 -11.38 7.65 -19.98
N ARG A 199 -11.84 6.47 -19.58
CA ARG A 199 -11.04 5.42 -18.94
C ARG A 199 -10.34 4.58 -20.00
N THR A 200 -9.01 4.53 -20.00
CA THR A 200 -8.23 3.63 -20.87
C THR A 200 -7.84 2.38 -20.06
N GLU A 201 -8.46 1.23 -20.38
CA GLU A 201 -8.27 -0.08 -19.70
C GLU A 201 -6.81 -0.48 -19.49
N THR A 202 -5.92 -0.18 -20.45
CA THR A 202 -4.52 -0.61 -20.40
C THR A 202 -3.68 0.05 -19.30
N SER A 203 -4.15 1.16 -18.73
CA SER A 203 -3.43 1.89 -17.69
C SER A 203 -3.57 1.29 -16.29
N GLU A 204 -4.61 0.49 -16.03
CA GLU A 204 -4.90 0.00 -14.67
C GLU A 204 -4.02 -1.21 -14.32
N ILE A 205 -3.84 -2.14 -15.26
CA ILE A 205 -2.99 -3.34 -15.09
C ILE A 205 -1.52 -2.98 -14.95
N THR A 206 -1.03 -2.00 -15.73
CA THR A 206 0.37 -1.56 -15.67
C THR A 206 0.70 -0.91 -14.34
N VAL A 207 -0.23 -0.12 -13.80
CA VAL A 207 -0.11 0.54 -12.49
C VAL A 207 -0.08 -0.50 -11.35
N LEU A 208 -0.93 -1.52 -11.43
CA LEU A 208 -0.97 -2.62 -10.46
C LEU A 208 0.31 -3.47 -10.51
N ALA A 209 0.78 -3.80 -11.72
CA ALA A 209 2.00 -4.58 -11.94
C ALA A 209 3.26 -3.83 -11.46
N THR A 210 3.33 -2.51 -11.67
CA THR A 210 4.46 -1.71 -11.14
C THR A 210 4.46 -1.68 -9.62
N ALA A 211 3.31 -1.53 -8.96
CA ALA A 211 3.22 -1.60 -7.50
C ALA A 211 3.70 -2.97 -6.97
N TYR A 212 3.35 -4.06 -7.65
CA TYR A 212 3.73 -5.43 -7.27
C TYR A 212 5.22 -5.71 -7.45
N ILE A 213 5.80 -5.30 -8.59
CA ILE A 213 7.24 -5.37 -8.84
C ILE A 213 7.99 -4.56 -7.78
N TYR A 214 7.42 -3.43 -7.34
CA TYR A 214 7.99 -2.62 -6.27
C TYR A 214 7.98 -3.35 -4.91
N VAL A 215 6.85 -3.94 -4.52
CA VAL A 215 6.75 -4.76 -3.29
C VAL A 215 7.79 -5.88 -3.31
N LEU A 216 7.93 -6.57 -4.45
CA LEU A 216 8.94 -7.61 -4.64
C LEU A 216 10.36 -7.05 -4.51
N GLY A 217 10.62 -5.87 -5.06
CA GLY A 217 11.90 -5.17 -4.94
C GLY A 217 12.26 -4.79 -3.50
N VAL A 218 11.30 -4.24 -2.74
CA VAL A 218 11.47 -3.92 -1.31
C VAL A 218 11.68 -5.20 -0.49
N MET A 219 10.99 -6.28 -0.85
CA MET A 219 11.14 -7.58 -0.19
C MET A 219 12.55 -8.17 -0.43
N VAL A 220 13.05 -8.14 -1.66
CA VAL A 220 14.41 -8.60 -2.00
C VAL A 220 15.46 -7.72 -1.31
N ALA A 221 15.25 -6.39 -1.30
CA ALA A 221 16.07 -5.43 -0.59
C ALA A 221 16.18 -5.74 0.91
N GLY A 222 15.03 -5.93 1.57
CA GLY A 222 14.94 -6.27 2.99
C GLY A 222 15.51 -7.66 3.32
N LEU A 223 15.49 -8.60 2.38
CA LEU A 223 16.15 -9.89 2.57
C LEU A 223 17.68 -9.77 2.43
N ILE A 224 18.16 -9.05 1.41
CA ILE A 224 19.59 -8.80 1.23
C ILE A 224 20.17 -8.09 2.46
N ALA A 225 19.46 -7.12 3.01
CA ALA A 225 19.79 -6.46 4.28
C ALA A 225 20.08 -7.41 5.45
N VAL A 226 19.14 -8.34 5.67
CA VAL A 226 19.20 -9.30 6.76
C VAL A 226 20.39 -10.23 6.56
N GLN A 227 20.71 -10.56 5.31
CA GLN A 227 21.83 -11.44 4.97
C GLN A 227 23.19 -10.74 5.04
N THR A 228 23.33 -9.50 4.55
CA THR A 228 24.61 -8.78 4.53
C THR A 228 25.11 -8.41 5.93
N THR A 229 24.20 -8.17 6.87
CA THR A 229 24.54 -7.84 8.27
C THR A 229 24.96 -9.04 9.11
N LYS A 230 24.83 -10.27 8.60
CA LYS A 230 25.36 -11.49 9.26
C LYS A 230 26.88 -11.66 9.09
N PHE A 231 27.51 -10.94 8.15
CA PHE A 231 28.87 -11.25 7.72
C PHE A 231 29.99 -10.48 8.44
N ASP A 232 29.69 -9.43 9.21
CA ASP A 232 30.69 -8.77 10.05
C ASP A 232 30.00 -7.85 11.07
N ALA A 233 30.06 -8.19 12.36
CA ALA A 233 29.53 -7.32 13.42
C ALA A 233 30.30 -5.99 13.52
N ASP A 234 31.54 -5.98 13.03
CA ASP A 234 32.47 -4.85 13.13
C ASP A 234 32.41 -3.92 11.91
N LYS A 235 31.73 -4.31 10.82
CA LYS A 235 31.59 -3.43 9.66
C LYS A 235 30.40 -2.50 9.85
N PRO A 236 30.60 -1.17 9.82
CA PRO A 236 29.50 -0.23 9.90
C PRO A 236 28.55 -0.45 8.73
N ILE A 237 27.25 -0.28 9.00
CA ILE A 237 26.22 -0.28 7.96
C ILE A 237 26.65 0.73 6.89
N THR A 238 26.78 0.26 5.65
CA THR A 238 27.21 1.14 4.56
C THR A 238 26.15 2.21 4.31
N LEU A 239 26.59 3.46 4.10
CA LEU A 239 25.71 4.60 3.80
C LEU A 239 24.73 4.29 2.66
N GLY A 240 25.17 3.51 1.67
CA GLY A 240 24.32 3.07 0.56
C GLY A 240 23.13 2.20 1.02
N TYR A 241 23.35 1.30 1.97
CA TYR A 241 22.29 0.47 2.52
C TYR A 241 21.28 1.30 3.33
N PHE A 242 21.75 2.21 4.18
CA PHE A 242 20.89 3.15 4.92
C PHE A 242 20.02 3.98 3.96
N THR A 243 20.63 4.55 2.93
CA THR A 243 19.95 5.40 1.94
C THR A 243 18.91 4.58 1.18
N PHE A 244 19.27 3.37 0.76
CA PHE A 244 18.37 2.48 0.04
C PHE A 244 17.19 2.02 0.89
N ALA A 245 17.42 1.59 2.14
CA ALA A 245 16.35 1.19 3.06
C ALA A 245 15.38 2.35 3.34
N THR A 246 15.91 3.57 3.53
CA THR A 246 15.11 4.78 3.75
C THR A 246 14.28 5.11 2.51
N LEU A 247 14.89 5.17 1.32
CA LEU A 247 14.19 5.47 0.07
C LEU A 247 13.13 4.42 -0.27
N THR A 248 13.43 3.14 -0.09
CA THR A 248 12.49 2.05 -0.38
C THR A 248 11.35 1.99 0.63
N SER A 249 11.60 2.26 1.92
CA SER A 249 10.55 2.21 2.95
C SER A 249 9.59 3.40 2.91
N ILE A 250 9.95 4.51 2.25
CA ILE A 250 9.14 5.74 2.19
C ILE A 250 8.64 6.01 0.79
N GLY A 251 9.55 6.00 -0.18
CA GLY A 251 9.26 6.27 -1.57
C GLY A 251 8.33 5.21 -2.14
N ALA A 252 8.58 3.93 -1.83
CA ALA A 252 7.75 2.85 -2.36
C ALA A 252 6.30 2.93 -1.86
N PRO A 253 6.02 3.04 -0.54
CA PRO A 253 4.65 3.14 -0.08
C PRO A 253 3.95 4.39 -0.57
N ALA A 254 4.64 5.53 -0.63
CA ALA A 254 4.06 6.77 -1.14
C ALA A 254 3.66 6.66 -2.62
N VAL A 255 4.55 6.12 -3.47
CA VAL A 255 4.26 5.93 -4.90
C VAL A 255 3.17 4.88 -5.10
N ALA A 256 3.23 3.75 -4.40
CA ALA A 256 2.21 2.72 -4.49
C ALA A 256 0.84 3.23 -4.01
N LEU A 257 0.80 4.03 -2.95
CA LEU A 257 -0.42 4.69 -2.48
C LEU A 257 -0.96 5.65 -3.53
N MET A 258 -0.12 6.51 -4.10
CA MET A 258 -0.52 7.41 -5.18
C MET A 258 -1.14 6.62 -6.33
N MET A 259 -0.46 5.57 -6.77
CA MET A 259 -0.88 4.68 -7.86
C MET A 259 -2.20 3.95 -7.55
N GLN A 260 -2.32 3.33 -6.38
CA GLN A 260 -3.54 2.63 -5.95
C GLN A 260 -4.71 3.58 -5.88
N LEU A 261 -4.50 4.77 -5.31
CA LEU A 261 -5.52 5.79 -5.29
C LEU A 261 -5.92 6.12 -6.73
N PHE A 262 -4.97 6.30 -7.66
CA PHE A 262 -5.24 6.57 -9.09
C PHE A 262 -6.06 5.47 -9.76
N ALA A 263 -5.90 4.23 -9.33
CA ALA A 263 -6.65 3.09 -9.85
C ALA A 263 -8.06 2.90 -9.24
N LEU A 264 -8.42 3.55 -8.11
CA LEU A 264 -9.70 3.26 -7.44
C LEU A 264 -10.93 3.56 -8.33
N PRO A 265 -11.96 2.69 -8.32
CA PRO A 265 -13.13 2.83 -9.16
C PRO A 265 -13.92 4.09 -8.81
N THR A 266 -14.35 4.78 -9.84
CA THR A 266 -15.11 6.02 -9.73
C THR A 266 -16.56 5.68 -10.08
N GLY A 267 -17.44 5.64 -9.08
CA GLY A 267 -18.77 4.98 -9.12
C GLY A 267 -19.83 5.55 -10.07
N ARG A 268 -19.49 5.93 -11.31
CA ARG A 268 -20.38 6.58 -12.29
C ARG A 268 -20.63 5.80 -13.58
N SER A 269 -19.96 4.68 -13.87
CA SER A 269 -20.07 4.04 -15.19
C SER A 269 -21.40 3.33 -15.51
N ALA A 270 -22.23 3.00 -14.53
CA ALA A 270 -23.38 2.11 -14.77
C ALA A 270 -24.64 2.77 -15.36
N SER A 271 -24.79 4.11 -15.36
CA SER A 271 -26.08 4.71 -15.75
C SER A 271 -26.25 5.03 -17.24
N THR A 272 -25.20 4.94 -18.05
CA THR A 272 -25.26 5.41 -19.45
C THR A 272 -25.71 4.32 -20.44
N ALA A 273 -25.64 3.04 -20.06
CA ALA A 273 -26.04 1.94 -20.95
C ALA A 273 -27.57 1.70 -20.99
N ARG A 274 -28.34 2.24 -20.04
CA ARG A 274 -29.80 1.98 -19.92
C ARG A 274 -30.69 2.99 -20.65
N HIS A 275 -30.10 3.89 -21.41
CA HIS A 275 -30.82 4.86 -22.22
C HIS A 275 -30.26 4.93 -23.63
N ARG A 276 -30.06 3.76 -24.24
CA ARG A 276 -30.48 3.61 -25.63
C ARG A 276 -31.96 3.24 -25.53
N PRO A 277 -32.90 4.20 -25.49
CA PRO A 277 -34.24 3.85 -25.88
C PRO A 277 -34.08 3.14 -27.21
N ASP A 278 -34.71 1.99 -27.33
CA ASP A 278 -35.04 1.44 -28.64
C ASP A 278 -35.77 2.58 -29.35
N ASP A 279 -34.99 3.39 -30.08
CA ASP A 279 -35.47 4.24 -31.15
C ASP A 279 -36.10 3.27 -32.12
N ALA A 280 -37.37 3.05 -31.83
CA ALA A 280 -38.43 3.42 -32.73
C ALA A 280 -38.21 2.90 -34.15
N ALA A 281 -38.98 1.87 -34.43
CA ALA A 281 -39.80 1.84 -35.62
C ALA A 281 -39.05 1.77 -36.96
N ALA A 282 -38.71 0.54 -37.35
CA ALA A 282 -38.66 0.19 -38.77
C ALA A 282 -39.41 -1.14 -39.01
N HIS A 283 -40.70 -1.16 -38.69
CA HIS A 283 -41.65 -2.09 -39.32
C HIS A 283 -42.47 -1.31 -40.36
N PRO A 284 -42.12 -1.36 -41.66
CA PRO A 284 -43.04 -0.99 -42.71
C PRO A 284 -44.10 -2.10 -42.85
N ARG A 285 -45.37 -1.70 -42.88
CA ARG A 285 -46.54 -2.55 -43.09
C ARG A 285 -46.46 -3.26 -44.45
N GLU A 286 -46.77 -4.55 -44.47
CA GLU A 286 -47.15 -5.27 -45.69
C GLU A 286 -48.46 -4.67 -46.26
N GLN A 287 -48.46 -4.44 -47.57
CA GLN A 287 -49.65 -4.25 -48.42
C GLN A 287 -49.57 -5.25 -49.56
#